data_AF-A0A227J7X3-F1
#
_entry.id   AF-A0A227J7X3-F1
#
_cell.length_a   1.000
_cell.length_b   1.000
_cell.length_c   1.000
_cell.angle_alpha   90.00
_cell.angle_beta   90.00
_cell.angle_gamma   90.00
#
_symmetry.space_group_name_H-M   'P 1'
#
loop_
_entity.id
_entity.type
_entity.pdbx_description
1 polymer ?
#
loop_
_entity_poly.entity_id
_entity_poly.type
_entity_poly.pdbx_seq_one_letter_code
_entity_poly.pdbx_strand_id
1 'polypeptide(L)'
;RRFYAEKMGEIVTDRLDDSFNDLMNYDFTARMEQKLDQIAEGEVNWKAVLDNFFADFTGDLEKAELDESEGGMKLNHIVMTDIECPTCGRPMGIRTASTGVFLGCSGYALPPKERCKTTINLGDEEGIINVLEEDVETAA
;
A
#
# COMPACT_ATOMS: atom_id res chain seq x y z
N ARG A 1 -10.82 16.90 16.94
CA ARG A 1 -9.86 16.55 15.86
C ARG A 1 -9.56 15.07 16.02
N ARG A 2 -9.87 14.26 15.02
CA ARG A 2 -9.58 12.82 14.97
C ARG A 2 -8.71 12.58 13.74
N PHE A 3 -7.87 11.55 13.81
CA PHE A 3 -7.14 11.06 12.65
C PHE A 3 -8.03 10.06 11.91
N TYR A 4 -7.95 10.08 10.58
CA TYR A 4 -8.58 9.12 9.69
C TYR A 4 -7.49 8.60 8.77
N ALA A 5 -7.43 7.28 8.59
CA ALA A 5 -6.49 6.68 7.66
C ALA A 5 -7.06 6.81 6.25
N GLU A 6 -6.22 7.24 5.31
CA GLU A 6 -6.59 7.17 3.90
C GLU A 6 -6.42 5.75 3.40
N LYS A 7 -7.27 5.34 2.44
CA LYS A 7 -7.17 4.00 1.85
C LYS A 7 -5.81 3.72 1.21
N MET A 8 -5.18 4.77 0.67
CA MET A 8 -3.81 4.66 0.15
C MET A 8 -2.79 4.40 1.27
N GLY A 9 -2.98 5.02 2.43
CA GLY A 9 -2.15 4.78 3.61
C GLY A 9 -2.20 3.31 4.03
N GLU A 10 -3.39 2.74 4.15
CA GLU A 10 -3.58 1.31 4.45
C GLU A 10 -2.88 0.41 3.43
N ILE A 11 -3.09 0.65 2.14
CA ILE A 11 -2.48 -0.17 1.08
C ILE A 11 -0.96 -0.10 1.14
N VAL A 12 -0.38 1.09 1.28
CA VAL A 12 1.08 1.25 1.35
C VAL A 12 1.63 0.58 2.60
N THR A 13 0.98 0.75 3.76
CA THR A 13 1.38 0.08 5.00
C THR A 13 1.37 -1.43 4.84
N ASP A 14 0.32 -2.02 4.27
CA ASP A 14 0.24 -3.47 4.05
C ASP A 14 1.35 -3.96 3.10
N ARG A 15 1.68 -3.20 2.04
CA ARG A 15 2.77 -3.55 1.12
C ARG A 15 4.13 -3.49 1.79
N LEU A 16 4.36 -2.45 2.60
CA LEU A 16 5.62 -2.29 3.32
C LEU A 16 5.77 -3.35 4.40
N ASP A 17 4.71 -3.74 5.08
CA ASP A 17 4.75 -4.80 6.10
C ASP A 17 5.10 -6.15 5.45
N ASP A 18 4.40 -6.51 4.36
CA ASP A 18 4.67 -7.75 3.60
C ASP A 18 6.11 -7.84 3.09
N SER A 19 6.66 -6.73 2.55
CA SER A 19 7.98 -6.71 1.88
C SER A 19 9.14 -6.32 2.79
N PHE A 20 8.91 -5.55 3.85
CA PHE A 20 9.95 -4.97 4.72
C PHE A 20 9.61 -5.13 6.21
N ASN A 21 9.29 -6.36 6.61
CA ASN A 21 8.86 -6.71 7.98
C ASN A 21 9.79 -6.17 9.08
N ASP A 22 11.11 -6.28 8.94
CA ASP A 22 12.03 -5.79 9.97
C ASP A 22 11.98 -4.26 10.07
N LEU A 23 11.91 -3.55 8.95
CA LEU A 23 11.82 -2.09 8.91
C LEU A 23 10.51 -1.56 9.51
N MET A 24 9.40 -2.28 9.29
CA MET A 24 8.07 -1.91 9.78
C MET A 24 7.80 -2.35 11.23
N ASN A 25 8.68 -3.18 11.80
CA ASN A 25 8.56 -3.63 13.17
C ASN A 25 8.79 -2.48 14.17
N TYR A 26 7.91 -2.32 15.15
CA TYR A 26 8.06 -1.35 16.23
C TYR A 26 9.38 -1.48 17.00
N ASP A 27 9.91 -2.70 17.14
CA ASP A 27 11.17 -2.97 17.81
C ASP A 27 12.39 -2.49 17.00
N PHE A 28 12.26 -2.32 15.68
CA PHE A 28 13.34 -1.79 14.85
C PHE A 28 13.67 -0.36 15.21
N THR A 29 12.66 0.51 15.36
CA THR A 29 12.88 1.90 15.75
C THR A 29 13.61 1.96 17.10
N ALA A 30 13.20 1.14 18.08
CA ALA A 30 13.87 1.09 19.38
C ALA A 30 15.34 0.65 19.28
N ARG A 31 15.63 -0.39 18.49
CA ARG A 31 17.02 -0.84 18.24
C ARG A 31 17.85 0.19 17.50
N MET A 32 17.26 0.92 16.55
CA MET A 32 17.97 1.94 15.77
C MET A 32 18.36 3.12 16.66
N GLU A 33 17.46 3.61 17.50
CA GLU A 33 17.76 4.69 18.46
C GLU A 33 18.90 4.29 19.41
N GLN A 34 18.88 3.06 19.95
CA GLN A 34 19.98 2.55 20.78
C GLN A 34 21.33 2.54 20.04
N LYS A 35 21.35 2.16 18.76
CA LYS A 35 22.58 2.21 17.95
C LYS A 35 23.05 3.65 17.72
N LEU A 36 22.13 4.59 17.55
CA LEU A 36 22.46 6.02 17.41
C LEU A 36 23.09 6.58 18.69
N ASP A 37 22.58 6.19 19.86
CA ASP A 37 23.16 6.56 21.15
C ASP A 37 24.58 5.99 21.30
N GLN A 38 24.80 4.71 20.98
CA GLN A 38 26.12 4.08 21.01
C GLN A 38 27.13 4.77 20.08
N ILE A 39 26.68 5.28 18.92
CA ILE A 39 27.50 6.09 18.03
C ILE A 39 27.87 7.41 18.69
N ALA A 40 26.92 8.08 19.34
CA ALA A 40 27.14 9.35 20.02
C ALA A 40 28.12 9.22 21.20
N GLU A 41 28.08 8.10 21.91
CA GLU A 41 29.00 7.75 22.99
C GLU A 41 30.38 7.27 22.47
N GLY A 42 30.50 7.02 21.17
CA GLY A 42 31.75 6.58 20.52
C GLY A 42 32.03 5.09 20.66
N GLU A 43 31.06 4.30 21.09
CA GLU A 43 31.17 2.84 21.27
C GLU A 43 31.14 2.09 19.93
N VAL A 44 30.42 2.63 18.93
CA VAL A 44 30.23 2.01 17.62
C VAL A 44 30.57 2.97 16.49
N ASN A 45 31.18 2.45 15.42
CA ASN A 45 31.43 3.24 14.21
C ASN A 45 30.14 3.40 13.38
N TRP A 46 29.71 4.64 13.16
CA TRP A 46 28.50 4.95 12.40
C TRP A 46 28.48 4.37 10.98
N LYS A 47 29.64 4.29 10.31
CA LYS A 47 29.73 3.70 8.96
C LYS A 47 29.41 2.22 9.00
N ALA A 48 29.94 1.49 9.99
CA ALA A 48 29.65 0.07 10.14
C ALA A 48 28.14 -0.18 10.39
N VAL A 49 27.47 0.71 11.12
CA VAL A 49 26.01 0.62 11.31
C VAL A 49 25.27 0.83 10.00
N LEU A 50 25.64 1.85 9.21
CA LEU A 50 25.05 2.09 7.89
C LEU A 50 25.30 0.95 6.92
N ASP A 51 26.53 0.43 6.86
CA ASP A 51 26.91 -0.66 5.96
C ASP A 51 26.07 -1.92 6.25
N ASN A 52 25.89 -2.26 7.52
CA ASN A 52 25.06 -3.39 7.93
C ASN A 52 23.58 -3.17 7.60
N PHE A 53 23.03 -2.00 7.94
CA PHE A 53 21.64 -1.67 7.61
C PHE A 53 21.38 -1.74 6.10
N PHE A 54 22.29 -1.17 5.30
CA PHE A 54 22.13 -1.12 3.87
C PHE A 54 22.28 -2.49 3.22
N ALA A 55 23.13 -3.37 3.76
CA ALA A 55 23.25 -4.75 3.31
C ALA A 55 21.92 -5.51 3.50
N ASP A 56 21.32 -5.41 4.69
CA ASP A 56 20.03 -6.05 4.98
C ASP A 56 18.91 -5.46 4.12
N PHE A 57 18.81 -4.14 4.07
CA PHE A 57 17.79 -3.42 3.29
C PHE A 57 17.88 -3.73 1.78
N THR A 58 19.09 -3.82 1.22
CA THR A 58 19.27 -4.13 -0.20
C THR A 58 18.75 -5.52 -0.53
N GLY A 59 18.94 -6.50 0.36
CA GLY A 59 18.40 -7.84 0.18
C GLY A 59 16.87 -7.87 0.15
N ASP A 60 16.23 -7.13 1.06
CA ASP A 60 14.77 -6.98 1.06
C ASP A 60 14.27 -6.22 -0.18
N LEU A 61 15.00 -5.19 -0.62
CA LEU A 61 14.67 -4.42 -1.82
C LEU A 61 14.76 -5.27 -3.09
N GLU A 62 15.86 -6.02 -3.27
CA GLU A 62 16.05 -6.92 -4.41
C GLU A 62 14.93 -7.95 -4.49
N LYS A 63 14.50 -8.48 -3.33
CA LYS A 63 13.35 -9.38 -3.27
C LYS A 63 12.05 -8.68 -3.64
N ALA A 64 11.80 -7.48 -3.12
CA ALA A 64 10.60 -6.70 -3.39
C ALA A 64 10.47 -6.28 -4.86
N GLU A 65 11.59 -6.12 -5.58
CA GLU A 65 11.64 -5.80 -7.01
C GLU A 65 11.29 -6.98 -7.93
N LEU A 66 11.29 -8.22 -7.43
CA LEU A 66 10.90 -9.40 -8.21
C LEU A 66 9.42 -9.34 -8.65
N ASP A 67 9.04 -10.22 -9.56
CA ASP A 67 7.62 -10.40 -9.89
C ASP A 67 6.85 -10.93 -8.67
N GLU A 68 5.56 -10.57 -8.54
CA GLU A 68 4.69 -11.04 -7.45
C GLU A 68 4.66 -12.58 -7.36
N SER A 69 4.76 -13.29 -8.50
CA SER A 69 4.83 -14.75 -8.54
C SER A 69 6.11 -15.34 -7.95
N GLU A 70 7.18 -14.55 -7.90
CA GLU A 70 8.50 -14.93 -7.35
C GLU A 70 8.69 -14.42 -5.92
N GLY A 71 7.66 -13.80 -5.33
CA GLY A 71 7.69 -13.27 -3.97
C GLY A 71 8.05 -11.80 -3.86
N GLY A 72 8.00 -11.06 -4.98
CA GLY A 72 8.11 -9.61 -4.98
C GLY A 72 6.85 -8.90 -4.47
N MET A 73 6.93 -7.57 -4.39
CA MET A 73 5.89 -6.76 -3.79
C MET A 73 4.57 -6.87 -4.58
N LYS A 74 3.47 -7.14 -3.87
CA LYS A 74 2.15 -7.30 -4.48
C LYS A 74 1.72 -6.06 -5.25
N LEU A 75 1.22 -6.25 -6.46
CA LEU A 75 0.74 -5.13 -7.27
C LEU A 75 -0.57 -4.55 -6.71
N ASN A 76 -0.87 -3.33 -7.14
CA ASN A 76 -2.17 -2.70 -6.87
C ASN A 76 -3.20 -3.23 -7.87
N HIS A 77 -3.85 -4.33 -7.51
CA HIS A 77 -4.83 -5.00 -8.35
C HIS A 77 -6.17 -4.25 -8.41
N ILE A 78 -6.82 -4.32 -9.57
CA ILE A 78 -8.17 -3.80 -9.75
C ILE A 78 -9.19 -4.76 -9.11
N VAL A 79 -10.08 -4.25 -8.27
CA VAL A 79 -11.21 -5.03 -7.74
C VAL A 79 -12.38 -4.86 -8.69
N MET A 80 -12.74 -5.91 -9.42
CA MET A 80 -13.82 -5.85 -10.42
C MET A 80 -15.18 -5.62 -9.77
N THR A 81 -16.05 -4.87 -10.44
CA THR A 81 -17.42 -4.58 -10.02
C THR A 81 -18.40 -4.90 -11.13
N ASP A 82 -19.69 -4.92 -10.80
CA ASP A 82 -20.78 -5.11 -11.77
C ASP A 82 -21.17 -3.80 -12.52
N ILE A 83 -20.40 -2.72 -12.34
CA ILE A 83 -20.68 -1.42 -12.96
C ILE A 83 -20.14 -1.42 -14.39
N GLU A 84 -20.99 -1.17 -15.37
CA GLU A 84 -20.58 -1.06 -16.78
C GLU A 84 -20.01 0.33 -17.11
N CYS A 85 -18.97 0.35 -17.95
CA CYS A 85 -18.36 1.58 -18.41
C CYS A 85 -19.29 2.34 -19.36
N PRO A 86 -19.60 3.63 -19.10
CA PRO A 86 -20.55 4.40 -19.90
C PRO A 86 -20.05 4.66 -21.33
N THR A 87 -18.76 4.46 -21.60
CA THR A 87 -18.16 4.71 -22.92
C THR A 87 -18.05 3.45 -23.78
N CYS A 88 -17.86 2.27 -23.18
CA CYS A 88 -17.58 1.05 -23.95
C CYS A 88 -18.33 -0.20 -23.48
N GLY A 89 -19.15 -0.11 -22.43
CA GLY A 89 -19.95 -1.23 -21.89
C GLY A 89 -19.17 -2.33 -21.19
N ARG A 90 -17.84 -2.24 -21.10
CA ARG A 90 -17.02 -3.21 -20.35
C ARG A 90 -17.14 -2.98 -18.84
N PRO A 91 -16.97 -4.01 -18.00
CA PRO A 91 -17.05 -3.84 -16.56
C PRO A 91 -15.95 -2.90 -16.04
N MET A 92 -16.29 -2.10 -15.05
CA MET A 92 -15.38 -1.24 -14.31
C MET A 92 -14.93 -1.94 -13.03
N GLY A 93 -13.81 -1.50 -12.48
CA GLY A 93 -13.34 -1.97 -11.19
C GLY A 93 -12.74 -0.84 -10.37
N ILE A 94 -12.74 -1.03 -9.05
CA ILE A 94 -12.23 -0.08 -8.09
C ILE A 94 -10.70 -0.09 -8.16
N ARG A 95 -10.12 1.10 -8.23
CA ARG A 95 -8.69 1.36 -8.18
C ARG A 95 -8.42 2.45 -7.16
N THR A 96 -7.31 2.31 -6.45
CA THR A 96 -6.85 3.30 -5.50
C THR A 96 -5.62 3.99 -6.06
N ALA A 97 -5.65 5.32 -6.17
CA ALA A 97 -4.51 6.15 -6.53
C ALA A 97 -4.22 7.16 -5.41
N SER A 98 -3.13 7.92 -5.54
CA SER A 98 -2.74 8.92 -4.54
C SER A 98 -3.80 10.00 -4.31
N THR A 99 -4.70 10.20 -5.28
CA THR A 99 -5.81 11.15 -5.20
C THR A 99 -7.10 10.54 -4.64
N GLY A 100 -7.06 9.29 -4.16
CA GLY A 100 -8.22 8.57 -3.64
C GLY A 100 -8.70 7.42 -4.53
N VAL A 101 -9.93 6.99 -4.26
CA VAL A 101 -10.54 5.78 -4.84
C VAL A 101 -11.43 6.15 -6.02
N PHE A 102 -11.33 5.39 -7.11
CA PHE A 102 -12.11 5.62 -8.32
C PHE A 102 -12.43 4.32 -9.06
N LEU A 103 -13.46 4.34 -9.90
CA LEU A 103 -13.73 3.27 -10.85
C LEU A 103 -12.92 3.48 -12.12
N GLY A 104 -12.12 2.49 -12.50
CA GLY A 104 -11.43 2.42 -13.78
C GLY A 104 -12.03 1.36 -14.68
N CYS A 105 -12.19 1.65 -15.97
CA CYS A 105 -12.65 0.66 -16.94
C CYS A 105 -11.63 -0.49 -17.10
N SER A 106 -12.09 -1.74 -17.05
CA SER A 106 -11.26 -2.94 -17.28
C SER A 106 -10.54 -2.93 -18.63
N GLY A 107 -11.16 -2.30 -19.63
CA GLY A 107 -10.58 -2.08 -20.96
C GLY A 107 -9.28 -1.25 -20.99
N TYR A 108 -8.82 -0.68 -19.87
CA TYR A 108 -7.52 0.02 -19.82
C TYR A 108 -6.32 -0.90 -20.09
N ALA A 109 -6.43 -2.18 -19.72
CA ALA A 109 -5.35 -3.18 -19.89
C ALA A 109 -5.10 -3.57 -21.37
N LEU A 110 -6.00 -3.18 -22.28
CA LEU A 110 -5.89 -3.49 -23.71
C LEU A 110 -4.75 -2.69 -24.39
N PRO A 111 -4.35 -3.10 -25.60
CA PRO A 111 -3.37 -2.37 -26.41
C PRO A 111 -3.75 -0.89 -26.56
N PRO A 112 -2.76 0.02 -26.74
CA PRO A 112 -3.00 1.47 -26.81
C PRO A 112 -4.08 1.92 -27.80
N LYS A 113 -4.32 1.16 -28.86
CA LYS A 113 -5.34 1.45 -29.88
C LYS A 113 -6.77 1.16 -29.42
N GLU A 114 -6.96 0.27 -28.44
CA GLU A 114 -8.26 -0.22 -28.00
C GLU A 114 -8.54 0.08 -26.52
N ARG A 115 -7.58 0.71 -25.82
CA ARG A 115 -7.73 0.99 -24.39
C ARG A 115 -8.79 2.04 -24.10
N CYS A 116 -9.67 1.73 -23.16
CA CYS A 116 -10.61 2.69 -22.62
C CYS A 116 -9.98 3.41 -21.42
N LYS A 117 -9.91 4.74 -21.48
CA LYS A 117 -9.34 5.60 -20.43
C LYS A 117 -10.41 6.22 -19.51
N THR A 118 -11.66 5.79 -19.63
CA THR A 118 -12.77 6.32 -18.83
C THR A 118 -12.60 5.94 -17.37
N THR A 119 -12.69 6.93 -16.49
CA THR A 119 -12.69 6.79 -15.04
C THR A 119 -13.86 7.54 -14.43
N ILE A 120 -14.35 7.07 -13.28
CA ILE A 120 -15.40 7.73 -12.49
C ILE A 120 -14.87 7.87 -11.07
N ASN A 121 -14.76 9.10 -10.58
CA ASN A 121 -14.33 9.37 -9.21
C ASN A 121 -15.46 9.00 -8.25
N LEU A 122 -15.16 8.25 -7.19
CA LEU A 122 -16.14 7.84 -6.17
C LEU A 122 -16.26 8.85 -5.02
N GLY A 123 -15.40 9.87 -4.98
CA GLY A 123 -15.32 10.83 -3.89
C GLY A 123 -14.60 10.24 -2.66
N ASP A 124 -14.25 11.11 -1.72
CA ASP A 124 -13.69 10.70 -0.44
C ASP A 124 -14.78 10.05 0.44
N GLU A 125 -14.38 9.09 1.28
CA GLU A 125 -15.25 8.20 2.06
C GLU A 125 -16.21 8.90 3.05
N GLU A 126 -16.22 10.24 3.15
CA GLU A 126 -17.18 11.00 3.95
C GLU A 126 -18.66 10.78 3.53
N GLY A 127 -18.91 10.16 2.37
CA GLY A 127 -20.24 9.78 1.89
C GLY A 127 -20.56 8.29 1.91
N ILE A 128 -19.61 7.41 2.27
CA ILE A 128 -19.86 5.96 2.32
C ILE A 128 -20.33 5.62 3.72
N ILE A 129 -21.65 5.54 3.90
CA ILE A 129 -22.26 4.97 5.10
C ILE A 129 -21.71 3.55 5.22
N ASN A 130 -20.99 3.26 6.31
CA ASN A 130 -20.51 1.94 6.63
C ASN A 130 -21.73 1.09 7.05
N VAL A 131 -22.51 0.59 6.07
CA VAL A 131 -23.74 -0.19 6.31
C VAL A 131 -23.44 -1.52 7.05
N LEU A 132 -22.16 -1.86 7.23
CA LEU A 132 -21.73 -3.10 7.87
C LEU A 132 -21.39 -2.94 9.37
N GLU A 133 -21.41 -1.74 9.95
CA GLU A 133 -21.14 -1.52 11.38
C GLU A 133 -22.39 -1.49 12.28
N GLU A 134 -23.61 -1.50 11.72
CA GLU A 134 -24.83 -1.41 12.56
C GLU A 134 -25.30 -2.73 13.19
N ASP A 135 -24.72 -3.90 12.86
CA ASP A 135 -25.32 -5.20 13.24
C ASP A 135 -24.53 -6.07 14.25
N VAL A 136 -23.46 -5.57 14.91
CA VAL A 136 -22.66 -6.44 15.83
C VAL A 136 -22.64 -6.01 17.31
N GLU A 137 -23.19 -4.86 17.70
CA GLU A 137 -23.23 -4.45 19.11
C GLU A 137 -24.65 -4.32 19.69
N THR A 138 -25.43 -5.42 19.70
CA THR A 138 -26.44 -5.63 20.76
C THR A 138 -26.67 -7.13 21.01
N ALA A 139 -25.75 -7.75 21.74
CA ALA A 139 -26.03 -8.95 22.53
C ALA A 139 -25.08 -9.02 23.73
N ALA A 140 -25.41 -8.26 24.77
CA ALA A 140 -24.92 -8.44 26.14
C ALA A 140 -26.10 -8.82 27.03
#